data_AF-A0A7W6G646-F1
#
_entry.id   AF-A0A7W6G646-F1
#
_cell.length_a   1.000
_cell.length_b   1.000
_cell.length_c   1.000
_cell.angle_alpha   90.00
_cell.angle_beta   90.00
_cell.angle_gamma   90.00
#
_symmetry.space_group_name_H-M   'P 1'
#
loop_
_entity.id
_entity.type
_entity.pdbx_description
1 polymer ?
#
loop_
_entity_poly.entity_id
_entity_poly.type
_entity_poly.pdbx_seq_one_letter_code
_entity_poly.pdbx_strand_id
1 'polypeptide(L)' 'MNGTNANQNRIDVMNKLYRYVTAHRVGKWYPDLATAQRFAFKIGAGFMAEKSGQFSSYLGTRLEVLLPDGQVVAAAA' A
#
# COMPACT_ATOMS: atom_id res chain seq x y z
N MET A 1 14.88 21.24 -12.02
CA MET A 1 14.97 19.92 -11.36
C MET A 1 13.61 19.25 -11.49
N ASN A 2 13.45 18.26 -12.36
CA ASN A 2 12.36 17.25 -12.35
C ASN A 2 12.47 16.40 -13.62
N GLY A 3 13.53 15.59 -13.67
CA GLY A 3 13.62 14.50 -14.64
C GLY A 3 13.33 13.20 -13.93
N THR A 4 12.07 12.75 -13.88
CA THR A 4 11.74 11.35 -13.55
C THR A 4 10.22 11.14 -13.64
N ASN A 5 9.73 10.50 -14.72
CA ASN A 5 8.38 9.90 -14.75
C ASN A 5 8.24 8.69 -15.70
N ALA A 6 9.32 8.26 -16.38
CA ALA A 6 9.30 7.07 -17.23
C ALA A 6 9.95 5.84 -16.54
N ASN A 7 11.09 6.03 -15.86
CA ASN A 7 11.77 4.91 -15.18
C ASN A 7 11.08 4.48 -13.89
N GLN A 8 10.53 5.42 -13.10
CA GLN A 8 9.82 5.06 -11.87
C GLN A 8 8.63 4.14 -12.17
N ASN A 9 7.82 4.48 -13.19
CA ASN A 9 6.70 3.63 -13.62
C ASN A 9 7.16 2.22 -14.05
N ARG A 10 8.34 2.07 -14.71
CA ARG A 10 8.86 0.74 -15.08
C ARG A 10 9.38 -0.06 -13.90
N ILE A 11 10.05 0.59 -12.93
CA ILE A 11 10.54 -0.06 -11.71
C ILE A 11 9.36 -0.49 -10.82
N ASP A 12 8.29 0.32 -10.79
CA ASP A 12 7.05 0.01 -10.08
C ASP A 12 6.34 -1.24 -10.65
N VAL A 13 6.52 -1.56 -11.94
CA VAL A 13 6.03 -2.83 -12.54
C VAL A 13 6.99 -3.98 -12.28
N MET A 14 8.28 -3.74 -12.04
CA MET A 14 9.26 -4.80 -11.76
C MET A 14 9.26 -5.24 -10.29
N ASN A 15 8.77 -4.39 -9.39
CA ASN A 15 8.73 -4.65 -7.95
C ASN A 15 7.29 -4.81 -7.46
N LYS A 16 7.10 -5.57 -6.38
CA LYS A 16 5.78 -5.65 -5.73
C LYS A 16 5.37 -4.29 -5.18
N LEU A 17 4.14 -3.88 -5.43
CA LEU A 17 3.56 -2.68 -4.81
C LEU A 17 2.45 -3.06 -3.83
N TYR A 18 2.21 -2.21 -2.85
CA TYR A 18 1.26 -2.42 -1.77
C TYR A 18 0.32 -1.22 -1.66
N ARG A 19 -0.98 -1.46 -1.43
CA ARG A 19 -1.93 -0.41 -1.05
C ARG A 19 -3.00 -0.95 -0.11
N TYR A 20 -3.54 -0.06 0.72
CA TYR A 20 -4.71 -0.37 1.53
C TYR A 20 -5.96 0.21 0.90
N VAL A 21 -7.03 -0.59 0.91
CA VAL A 21 -8.35 -0.23 0.36
C VAL A 21 -9.37 -0.40 1.47
N THR A 22 -10.21 0.61 1.67
CA THR A 22 -11.38 0.58 2.55
C THR A 22 -12.64 0.75 1.71
N ALA A 23 -13.81 0.60 2.32
CA ALA A 23 -15.09 0.82 1.64
C ALA A 23 -15.23 2.21 1.01
N HIS A 24 -14.56 3.23 1.57
CA HIS A 24 -14.71 4.63 1.16
C HIS A 24 -13.44 5.25 0.56
N ARG A 25 -12.27 4.61 0.69
CA ARG A 25 -10.99 5.18 0.28
C ARG A 25 -10.07 4.12 -0.31
N VAL A 26 -9.36 4.50 -1.37
CA VAL A 26 -8.35 3.67 -2.04
C VAL A 26 -6.99 4.35 -1.86
N GLY A 27 -6.05 3.65 -1.24
CA GLY A 27 -4.67 4.12 -1.10
C GLY A 27 -3.90 4.13 -2.42
N LYS A 28 -2.83 4.93 -2.48
CA LYS A 28 -1.86 4.85 -3.58
C LYS A 28 -1.08 3.53 -3.49
N TRP A 29 -0.56 3.06 -4.62
CA TRP A 29 0.48 2.03 -4.64
C TRP A 29 1.80 2.56 -4.05
N TYR A 30 2.38 1.78 -3.15
CA TYR A 30 3.66 2.06 -2.50
C TYR A 30 4.64 0.90 -2.72
N PRO A 31 5.95 1.16 -2.81
CA PRO A 31 6.95 0.13 -3.09
C PRO A 31 7.21 -0.83 -1.91
N ASP A 32 6.78 -0.47 -0.71
CA ASP A 32 6.99 -1.26 0.50
C ASP A 32 5.76 -1.25 1.42
N LEU A 33 5.58 -2.36 2.14
CA LEU A 33 4.44 -2.58 3.01
C LEU A 33 4.40 -1.59 4.20
N ALA A 34 5.56 -1.22 4.75
CA ALA A 34 5.64 -0.32 5.89
C ALA A 34 5.14 1.10 5.52
N THR A 35 5.53 1.60 4.35
CA THR A 35 5.02 2.85 3.80
C THR A 35 3.51 2.75 3.57
N ALA A 36 3.03 1.66 2.96
CA ALA A 36 1.60 1.45 2.78
C ALA A 36 0.81 1.47 4.10
N GLN A 37 1.31 0.82 5.17
CA GLN A 37 0.71 0.83 6.50
C GLN A 37 0.67 2.22 7.15
N ARG A 38 1.76 2.99 7.02
CA ARG A 38 1.82 4.38 7.52
C ARG A 38 0.78 5.27 6.85
N PHE A 39 0.60 5.13 5.55
CA PHE A 39 -0.43 5.87 4.83
C PHE A 39 -1.83 5.32 5.07
N ALA A 40 -1.98 4.01 5.29
CA ALA A 40 -3.23 3.38 5.70
C ALA A 40 -3.75 3.98 7.02
N PHE A 41 -2.87 4.16 8.00
CA PHE A 41 -3.20 4.86 9.25
C PHE A 41 -3.70 6.29 8.99
N LYS A 42 -3.02 7.06 8.13
CA LYS A 42 -3.43 8.42 7.77
C LYS A 42 -4.78 8.52 7.08
N ILE A 43 -5.16 7.51 6.27
CA ILE A 43 -6.46 7.50 5.58
C ILE A 43 -7.58 6.88 6.42
N GLY A 44 -7.28 6.41 7.64
CA GLY A 44 -8.26 5.76 8.52
C GLY A 44 -8.57 4.31 8.17
N ALA A 45 -7.64 3.60 7.54
CA ALA A 45 -7.79 2.19 7.16
C ALA A 45 -7.38 1.20 8.27
N GLY A 46 -6.74 1.69 9.34
CA GLY A 46 -6.33 0.88 10.48
C GLY A 46 -5.63 1.72 11.53
N PHE A 47 -5.14 1.06 12.57
CA PHE A 47 -4.39 1.65 13.67
C PHE A 47 -2.91 1.25 13.58
N MET A 48 -2.01 2.22 13.77
CA MET A 48 -0.57 1.97 13.86
C MET A 48 -0.12 2.10 15.32
N ALA A 49 0.31 0.99 15.92
CA ALA A 49 0.88 1.00 17.26
C ALA A 49 2.32 1.53 17.20
N GLU A 50 2.53 2.82 17.47
CA GLU A 50 3.84 3.48 17.33
C GLU A 50 4.96 2.83 18.17
N LYS A 51 4.60 2.26 19.33
CA LYS A 51 5.58 1.60 20.22
C LYS A 51 6.06 0.24 19.72
N SER A 52 5.20 -0.53 19.04
CA SER A 52 5.54 -1.88 18.56
C SER A 52 5.79 -1.93 17.06
N GLY A 53 5.45 -0.88 16.32
CA GLY A 53 5.50 -0.87 14.86
C GLY A 53 4.46 -1.77 14.20
N GLN A 54 3.49 -2.31 14.96
CA GLN A 54 2.43 -3.15 14.41
C GLN A 54 1.29 -2.33 13.84
N PHE A 55 0.87 -2.70 12.64
CA PHE A 55 -0.34 -2.19 12.02
C PHE A 55 -1.48 -3.19 12.22
N SER A 56 -2.64 -2.69 12.62
CA SER A 56 -3.89 -3.47 12.69
C SER A 56 -4.92 -2.84 11.76
N SER A 57 -5.40 -3.61 10.79
CA SER A 57 -6.40 -3.13 9.84
C SER A 57 -7.78 -3.05 10.51
N TYR A 58 -8.61 -2.10 10.08
CA TYR A 58 -10.02 -2.07 10.49
C TYR A 58 -10.87 -3.03 9.66
N LEU A 59 -12.02 -3.42 10.21
CA LEU A 59 -12.95 -4.31 9.51
C LEU A 59 -13.32 -3.74 8.13
N GLY A 60 -13.20 -4.57 7.09
CA GLY A 60 -13.45 -4.18 5.70
C GLY A 60 -12.27 -3.51 5.01
N THR A 61 -11.16 -3.30 5.72
CA THR A 61 -9.89 -2.93 5.09
C THR A 61 -9.23 -4.16 4.47
N ARG A 62 -8.70 -3.98 3.26
CA ARG A 62 -7.99 -5.00 2.49
C ARG A 62 -6.63 -4.48 2.09
N LEU A 63 -5.62 -5.33 2.21
CA LEU A 63 -4.31 -5.09 1.64
C LEU A 63 -4.32 -5.66 0.21
N GLU A 64 -4.06 -4.81 -0.76
CA GLU A 64 -3.82 -5.24 -2.14
C GLU A 64 -2.32 -5.18 -2.43
N VAL A 65 -1.83 -6.22 -3.12
CA VAL A 65 -0.46 -6.36 -3.57
C VAL A 65 -0.47 -6.50 -5.09
N LEU A 66 0.17 -5.57 -5.78
CA LEU A 66 0.45 -5.67 -7.21
C LEU A 66 1.74 -6.48 -7.38
N LEU A 67 1.63 -7.62 -8.03
CA LEU A 67 2.76 -8.45 -8.40
C LEU A 67 3.45 -7.91 -9.67
N PRO A 68 4.71 -8.27 -9.92
CA PRO A 68 5.45 -7.76 -11.08
C PRO A 68 4.87 -8.18 -12.45
N ASP A 69 4.05 -9.23 -12.48
CA ASP A 69 3.33 -9.69 -13.66
C ASP A 69 2.00 -8.93 -13.90
N GLY A 70 1.72 -7.91 -13.08
CA GLY A 70 0.51 -7.10 -13.15
C GLY A 70 -0.70 -7.67 -12.40
N GLN A 71 -0.57 -8.84 -11.77
CA GLN A 71 -1.67 -9.40 -10.98
C GLN A 71 -1.86 -8.67 -9.66
N VAL A 72 -3.11 -8.40 -9.29
CA VAL A 72 -3.45 -7.85 -7.98
C VAL A 72 -4.00 -8.96 -7.10
N VAL A 73 -3.27 -9.26 -6.01
CA VAL A 73 -3.73 -10.19 -4.97
C VAL A 73 -4.19 -9.39 -3.76
N ALA A 74 -5.33 -9.78 -3.18
CA ALA A 74 -5.90 -9.12 -2.01
C ALA A 74 -5.86 -10.04 -0.80
N ALA A 75 -5.37 -9.52 0.33
CA ALA A 75 -5.44 -10.18 1.63
C ALA A 75 -6.41 -9.42 2.54
N ALA A 76 -7.21 -10.17 3.30
CA ALA A 76 -7.87 -9.61 4.48
C ALA A 76 -6.75 -9.21 5.46
N ALA A 77 -6.70 -7.92 5.78
CA ALA A 77 -5.61 -7.33 6.55
C ALA A 77 -5.87 -7.37 8.05
#